data_AF-A0A2S7WAA4-F1
#
_entry.id   AF-A0A2S7WAA4-F1
#
_cell.length_a   1.000
_cell.length_b   1.000
_cell.length_c   1.000
_cell.angle_alpha   90.00
_cell.angle_beta   90.00
_cell.angle_gamma   90.00
#
_symmetry.space_group_name_H-M   'P 1'
#
loop_
_entity.id
_entity.type
_entity.pdbx_description
1 polymer ?
#
loop_
_entity_poly.entity_id
_entity_poly.type
_entity_poly.pdbx_seq_one_letter_code
_entity_poly.pdbx_strand_id
1 'polypeptide(L)'
;MKKIKTLFFVAITAIAFSFTGCEVFEEETTDAVCNIDSEYNSYLNAVTAFSNNPTRTNCNNMKTRANAFISAASRCSGGVDVSSARDMINSIDCSDF
;
A
#
# COMPACT_ATOMS: atom_id res chain seq x y z
N MET A 1 11.68 27.62 29.90
CA MET A 1 10.35 27.18 29.39
C MET A 1 9.90 28.18 28.32
N LYS A 2 10.15 27.89 27.05
CA LYS A 2 9.77 28.78 25.93
C LYS A 2 8.49 28.24 25.30
N LYS A 3 7.42 29.03 25.39
CA LYS A 3 6.11 28.77 24.81
C LYS A 3 6.19 29.02 23.31
N ILE A 4 6.19 27.96 22.50
CA ILE A 4 5.94 28.03 21.05
C ILE A 4 4.70 27.16 20.81
N LYS A 5 3.55 27.73 21.13
CA LYS A 5 2.26 27.29 20.62
C LYS A 5 1.80 28.40 19.69
N THR A 6 1.12 28.02 18.60
CA THR A 6 0.46 28.89 17.62
C THR A 6 1.34 29.23 16.41
N LEU A 7 1.36 28.37 15.40
CA LEU A 7 1.54 28.73 13.96
C LEU A 7 1.46 27.49 13.02
N PHE A 8 0.46 26.62 13.19
CA PHE A 8 0.20 25.52 12.23
C PHE A 8 -1.30 25.39 11.93
N PHE A 9 -1.99 26.52 11.75
CA PHE A 9 -3.44 26.57 11.48
C PHE A 9 -3.80 27.39 10.24
N VAL A 10 -2.89 27.50 9.26
CA VAL A 10 -3.13 28.23 8.01
C VAL A 10 -2.50 27.49 6.82
N ALA A 11 -3.00 26.29 6.51
CA ALA A 11 -2.66 25.58 5.28
C ALA A 11 -3.87 24.81 4.71
N ILE A 12 -5.09 25.26 5.04
CA ILE A 12 -6.35 24.66 4.58
C ILE A 12 -7.21 25.80 4.02
N THR A 13 -6.81 26.38 2.88
CA THR A 13 -7.64 27.33 2.08
C THR A 13 -6.89 27.87 0.84
N ALA A 14 -6.37 27.01 -0.04
CA ALA A 14 -5.75 27.52 -1.27
C ALA A 14 -5.82 26.57 -2.49
N ILE A 15 -6.81 25.68 -2.58
CA ILE A 15 -7.05 24.96 -3.84
C ILE A 15 -8.56 24.93 -4.08
N ALA A 16 -9.12 26.11 -4.33
CA ALA A 16 -10.43 26.27 -4.94
C ALA A 16 -10.25 27.22 -6.14
N PHE A 17 -10.70 26.76 -7.30
CA PHE A 17 -10.85 27.47 -8.58
C PHE A 17 -9.60 27.64 -9.44
N SER A 18 -9.43 26.68 -10.34
CA SER A 18 -8.94 26.92 -11.70
C SER A 18 -9.71 26.03 -12.68
N PHE A 19 -11.02 26.28 -12.81
CA PHE A 19 -11.81 25.82 -13.95
C PHE A 19 -11.73 26.89 -15.04
N THR A 20 -10.79 26.74 -15.96
CA THR A 20 -10.84 27.40 -17.27
C THR A 20 -10.43 26.40 -18.34
N GLY A 21 -11.45 25.89 -19.05
CA GLY A 21 -11.37 25.43 -20.43
C GLY A 21 -10.24 24.48 -20.79
N CYS A 22 -10.46 23.19 -20.53
CA CYS A 22 -9.86 22.16 -21.38
C CYS A 22 -11.02 21.25 -21.78
N GLU A 23 -11.49 21.36 -23.03
CA GLU A 23 -12.29 20.31 -23.66
C GLU A 23 -11.38 19.09 -23.78
N VAL A 24 -11.28 18.33 -22.69
CA VAL A 24 -10.61 17.04 -22.68
C VAL A 24 -11.58 16.10 -23.35
N PHE A 25 -11.21 15.65 -24.55
CA PHE A 25 -11.75 14.44 -25.17
C PHE A 25 -12.00 13.42 -24.07
N GLU A 26 -13.25 12.98 -23.91
CA GLU A 26 -13.58 11.78 -23.14
C GLU A 26 -12.96 10.57 -23.85
N GLU A 27 -11.64 10.45 -23.75
CA GLU A 27 -11.02 9.14 -23.76
C GLU A 27 -11.32 8.59 -22.37
N GLU A 28 -12.47 7.92 -22.24
CA GLU A 28 -12.71 7.00 -21.15
C GLU A 28 -11.62 5.92 -21.23
N THR A 29 -10.43 6.24 -20.73
CA THR A 29 -9.54 5.22 -20.21
C THR A 29 -10.32 4.61 -19.08
N THR A 30 -10.95 3.48 -19.36
CA THR A 30 -11.46 2.55 -18.37
C THR A 30 -10.28 2.20 -17.48
N ASP A 31 -10.03 3.05 -16.46
CA ASP A 31 -9.07 2.79 -15.41
C ASP A 31 -9.53 1.49 -14.78
N ALA A 32 -8.86 0.40 -15.15
CA ALA A 32 -9.11 -0.89 -14.57
C ALA A 32 -8.98 -0.73 -13.06
N VAL A 33 -10.10 -0.77 -12.35
CA VAL A 33 -10.14 -0.61 -10.90
C VAL A 33 -9.21 -1.66 -10.31
N CYS A 34 -8.10 -1.19 -9.76
CA CYS A 34 -7.10 -2.02 -9.08
C CYS A 34 -7.76 -2.66 -7.85
N ASN A 35 -8.33 -3.85 -8.02
CA ASN A 35 -8.95 -4.58 -6.94
C ASN A 35 -7.92 -5.53 -6.31
N ILE A 36 -7.23 -5.05 -5.28
CA ILE A 36 -6.23 -5.79 -4.49
C ILE A 36 -6.69 -6.03 -3.05
N ASP A 37 -7.93 -5.69 -2.72
CA ASP A 37 -8.47 -5.70 -1.36
C ASP A 37 -8.48 -7.12 -0.77
N SER A 38 -8.73 -8.13 -1.61
CA SER A 38 -8.72 -9.52 -1.17
C SER A 38 -7.33 -9.94 -0.68
N GLU A 39 -6.30 -9.69 -1.49
CA GLU A 39 -4.92 -10.02 -1.18
C GLU A 39 -4.39 -9.17 -0.03
N TYR A 40 -4.78 -7.89 0.05
CA TYR A 40 -4.44 -7.02 1.17
C TYR A 40 -5.00 -7.54 2.49
N ASN A 41 -6.30 -7.88 2.54
CA ASN A 41 -6.92 -8.46 3.73
C ASN A 41 -6.32 -9.82 4.09
N SER A 42 -5.99 -10.65 3.09
CA SER A 42 -5.30 -11.92 3.31
C SER A 42 -3.92 -11.72 3.95
N TYR A 43 -3.17 -10.72 3.48
CA TYR A 43 -1.90 -10.32 4.08
C TYR A 43 -2.06 -9.83 5.52
N LEU A 44 -3.00 -8.91 5.79
CA LEU A 44 -3.25 -8.40 7.15
C LEU A 44 -3.63 -9.52 8.14
N ASN A 45 -4.45 -10.47 7.70
CA ASN A 45 -4.81 -11.63 8.52
C ASN A 45 -3.59 -12.50 8.83
N ALA A 46 -2.69 -12.69 7.87
CA ALA A 46 -1.46 -13.45 8.08
C ALA A 46 -0.46 -12.72 8.99
N VAL A 47 -0.34 -11.39 8.88
CA VAL A 47 0.43 -10.55 9.81
C VAL A 47 -0.11 -10.69 11.22
N THR A 48 -1.43 -10.61 11.39
CA THR A 48 -2.10 -10.76 12.70
C THR A 48 -1.84 -12.15 13.29
N ALA A 49 -1.96 -13.21 12.49
CA ALA A 49 -1.70 -14.58 12.91
C ALA A 49 -0.24 -14.78 13.35
N PHE A 50 0.72 -14.23 12.62
CA PHE A 50 2.13 -14.27 12.98
C PHE A 50 2.42 -13.44 14.25
N SER A 51 1.86 -12.23 14.36
CA SER A 51 2.02 -11.38 15.54
C SER A 51 1.46 -12.03 16.81
N ASN A 52 0.37 -12.80 16.72
CA ASN A 52 -0.24 -13.47 17.86
C ASN A 52 0.43 -14.81 18.19
N ASN A 53 1.04 -15.47 17.22
CA ASN A 53 1.69 -16.77 17.39
C ASN A 53 2.89 -16.89 16.43
N PRO A 54 4.07 -16.38 16.80
CA PRO A 54 5.22 -16.27 15.93
C PRO A 54 5.92 -17.63 15.80
N THR A 55 5.41 -18.46 14.90
CA THR A 55 5.99 -19.76 14.53
C THR A 55 6.52 -19.71 13.10
N ARG A 56 7.47 -20.59 12.74
CA ARG A 56 7.94 -20.75 11.36
C ARG A 56 6.81 -20.89 10.34
N THR A 57 5.76 -21.64 10.67
CA THR A 57 4.59 -21.81 9.79
C THR A 57 3.86 -20.49 9.55
N ASN A 58 3.62 -19.70 10.60
CA ASN A 58 2.93 -18.42 10.47
C ASN A 58 3.79 -17.37 9.78
N CYS A 59 5.11 -17.37 10.02
CA CYS A 59 6.06 -16.52 9.28
C CYS A 59 6.06 -16.83 7.78
N ASN A 60 6.15 -18.12 7.41
CA ASN A 60 6.09 -18.53 6.00
C ASN A 60 4.75 -18.21 5.34
N ASN A 61 3.64 -18.38 6.06
CA ASN A 61 2.32 -17.98 5.57
C ASN A 61 2.25 -16.46 5.35
N MET A 62 2.75 -15.65 6.28
CA MET A 62 2.85 -14.20 6.12
C MET A 62 3.66 -13.81 4.88
N LYS A 63 4.86 -14.38 4.69
CA LYS A 63 5.67 -14.15 3.47
C LYS A 63 4.91 -14.50 2.20
N THR A 64 4.19 -15.62 2.21
CA THR A 64 3.39 -16.08 1.06
C THR A 64 2.27 -15.08 0.73
N ARG A 65 1.52 -14.62 1.73
CA ARG A 65 0.43 -13.64 1.51
C ARG A 65 0.95 -12.25 1.13
N ALA A 66 2.08 -11.83 1.70
CA ALA A 66 2.74 -10.59 1.30
C ALA A 66 3.16 -10.62 -0.18
N ASN A 67 3.78 -11.71 -0.64
CA ASN A 67 4.14 -11.88 -2.06
C ASN A 67 2.93 -11.93 -3.00
N ALA A 68 1.79 -12.50 -2.56
CA ALA A 68 0.55 -12.48 -3.32
C ALA A 68 0.01 -11.05 -3.46
N PHE A 69 -0.03 -10.29 -2.36
CA PHE A 69 -0.41 -8.88 -2.37
C PHE A 69 0.49 -8.03 -3.26
N ILE A 70 1.80 -8.19 -3.15
CA ILE A 70 2.78 -7.52 -4.02
C ILE A 70 2.54 -7.83 -5.50
N SER A 71 2.23 -9.09 -5.82
CA SER A 71 1.95 -9.51 -7.20
C SER A 71 0.63 -8.98 -7.73
N ALA A 72 -0.37 -8.80 -6.87
CA ALA A 72 -1.63 -8.17 -7.23
C ALA A 72 -1.42 -6.67 -7.48
N ALA A 73 -0.68 -5.98 -6.60
CA ALA A 73 -0.34 -4.57 -6.75
C ALA A 73 0.46 -4.29 -8.04
N SER A 74 1.38 -5.18 -8.44
CA SER A 74 2.14 -5.00 -9.70
C SER A 74 1.29 -5.11 -10.97
N ARG A 75 0.09 -5.68 -10.88
CA ARG A 75 -0.84 -5.83 -12.01
C ARG A 75 -1.80 -4.65 -12.15
N CYS A 76 -1.78 -3.71 -11.21
CA CYS A 76 -2.63 -2.53 -11.26
C CYS A 76 -2.13 -1.51 -12.27
N SER A 77 -3.08 -0.78 -12.87
CA SER A 77 -2.82 0.31 -13.83
C SER A 77 -1.76 1.26 -13.28
N GLY A 78 -0.70 1.50 -14.05
CA GLY A 78 0.46 2.30 -13.63
C GLY A 78 1.72 1.50 -13.30
N GLY A 79 1.66 0.16 -13.27
CA GLY A 79 2.84 -0.72 -13.29
C GLY A 79 3.89 -0.37 -12.23
N VAL A 80 3.54 -0.56 -10.95
CA VAL A 80 4.48 -0.27 -9.85
C VAL A 80 5.62 -1.29 -9.89
N ASP A 81 6.87 -0.82 -9.88
CA ASP A 81 8.02 -1.69 -9.65
C ASP A 81 7.96 -2.22 -8.21
N VAL A 82 7.80 -3.54 -8.11
CA VAL A 82 7.67 -4.25 -6.85
C VAL A 82 8.91 -5.08 -6.49
N SER A 83 9.99 -4.98 -7.28
CA SER A 83 11.22 -5.76 -7.07
C SER A 83 11.76 -5.61 -5.64
N SER A 84 11.96 -4.38 -5.19
CA SER A 84 12.48 -4.07 -3.84
C SER A 84 11.58 -4.60 -2.73
N ALA A 85 10.26 -4.51 -2.89
CA ALA A 85 9.31 -5.03 -1.91
C ALA A 85 9.36 -6.57 -1.84
N ARG A 86 9.46 -7.23 -3.01
CA ARG A 86 9.56 -8.68 -3.11
C ARG A 86 10.88 -9.18 -2.50
N ASP A 87 11.98 -8.49 -2.73
CA ASP A 87 13.29 -8.83 -2.17
C ASP A 87 13.29 -8.70 -0.64
N MET A 88 12.72 -7.61 -0.11
CA MET A 88 12.57 -7.43 1.32
C MET A 88 11.75 -8.56 1.95
N ILE A 89 10.59 -8.90 1.40
CA ILE A 89 9.76 -10.01 1.92
C ILE A 89 10.52 -11.34 1.85
N ASN A 90 11.23 -11.61 0.76
CA ASN A 90 11.96 -12.86 0.59
C ASN A 90 13.16 -12.98 1.54
N SER A 91 13.80 -11.86 1.89
CA SER A 91 14.93 -11.80 2.83
C SER A 91 14.56 -12.09 4.29
N ILE A 92 13.28 -12.07 4.64
CA ILE A 92 12.84 -12.43 6.00
C ILE A 92 13.18 -13.89 6.26
N ASP A 93 14.07 -14.16 7.22
CA ASP A 93 14.32 -15.52 7.66
C ASP A 93 13.21 -15.97 8.62
N CYS A 94 12.66 -17.16 8.35
CA CYS A 94 11.63 -17.77 9.17
C CYS A 94 12.15 -18.98 9.97
N SER A 95 13.45 -19.30 9.92
CA SER A 95 14.02 -20.45 10.63
C SER A 95 13.95 -20.32 12.15
N ASP A 96 13.93 -19.09 12.65
CA ASP A 96 14.15 -18.78 14.07
C ASP A 96 12.84 -18.62 14.88
N PHE A 97 11.69 -18.88 14.24
CA PHE A 97 10.35 -18.82 14.84
C PHE A 97 9.77 -20.20 15.16
#